data_AF-X1AX97-F1
#
_entry.id   AF-X1AX97-F1
#
_cell.length_a   1.000
_cell.length_b   1.000
_cell.length_c   1.000
_cell.angle_alpha   90.00
_cell.angle_beta   90.00
_cell.angle_gamma   90.00
#
_symmetry.space_group_name_H-M   'P 1'
#
loop_
_entity.id
_entity.type
_entity.pdbx_description
1 polymer ?
#
loop_
_entity_poly.entity_id
_entity_poly.type
_entity_poly.pdbx_seq_one_letter_code
_entity_poly.pdbx_strand_id
1 'polypeptide(L)' 'YSNRGKPPKFLLFVNNPKLMYTSYHRYLENKIYEAFGYEGSPVVINLAKKKGEGRTV' A
#
# COMPACT_ATOMS: atom_id res chain seq x y z
N TYR A 1 -19.01 10.88 12.20
CA TYR A 1 -19.02 9.81 11.18
C TYR A 1 -19.58 10.31 9.84
N SER A 2 -18.84 11.14 9.09
CA SER A 2 -19.22 11.48 7.70
C SER A 2 -18.02 12.00 6.93
N ASN A 3 -16.99 11.18 6.73
CA ASN A 3 -16.06 11.37 5.63
C ASN A 3 -16.38 10.31 4.58
N ARG A 4 -17.37 10.61 3.73
CA ARG A 4 -17.62 9.87 2.47
C ARG A 4 -16.57 10.23 1.41
N GLY A 5 -15.34 10.50 1.83
CA GLY A 5 -14.19 10.60 0.94
C GLY A 5 -13.77 9.17 0.61
N LYS A 6 -13.62 8.86 -0.67
CA LYS A 6 -13.10 7.55 -1.08
C LYS A 6 -11.75 7.35 -0.37
N PRO A 7 -11.55 6.23 0.35
CA PRO A 7 -10.31 6.01 1.08
C PRO A 7 -9.11 6.11 0.13
N PRO A 8 -8.00 6.75 0.55
CA PRO A 8 -6.80 6.85 -0.28
C PRO A 8 -6.27 5.44 -0.57
N LYS A 9 -6.10 5.13 -1.87
CA LYS A 9 -5.63 3.84 -2.34
C LYS A 9 -4.22 3.97 -2.90
N PHE A 10 -3.32 3.14 -2.41
CA PHE A 10 -1.94 3.05 -2.88
C PHE A 10 -1.71 1.71 -3.56
N LEU A 11 -0.99 1.72 -4.68
CA LEU A 11 -0.55 0.51 -5.37
C LEU A 11 0.96 0.36 -5.18
N LEU A 12 1.37 -0.67 -4.44
CA LEU A 12 2.79 -0.96 -4.20
C LEU A 12 3.23 -2.14 -5.07
N PHE A 13 4.22 -1.90 -5.93
CA PHE A 13 4.84 -2.96 -6.72
C PHE A 13 5.91 -3.66 -5.91
N VAL A 14 5.72 -4.95 -5.68
CA VAL A 14 6.63 -5.80 -4.90
C VAL A 14 7.07 -7.01 -5.71
N ASN A 15 8.22 -7.59 -5.34
CA ASN A 15 8.74 -8.78 -6.01
C ASN A 15 7.82 -10.00 -5.81
N ASN A 16 7.29 -10.16 -4.59
CA ASN A 16 6.35 -11.22 -4.27
C ASN A 16 5.36 -10.74 -3.18
N PRO A 17 4.08 -10.52 -3.51
CA PRO A 17 3.05 -10.12 -2.54
C PRO A 17 2.89 -11.10 -1.37
N LYS A 18 3.19 -12.40 -1.58
CA LYS A 18 3.06 -13.43 -0.55
C LYS A 18 4.09 -13.30 0.59
N LEU A 19 5.19 -12.58 0.35
CA LEU A 19 6.19 -12.31 1.39
C LEU A 19 5.80 -11.13 2.28
N MET A 20 4.71 -10.42 1.96
CA MET A 20 4.24 -9.31 2.78
C MET A 20 3.53 -9.83 4.02
N TYR A 21 4.23 -9.81 5.15
CA TYR A 21 3.62 -10.16 6.43
C TYR A 21 2.78 -9.00 6.99
N THR A 22 1.75 -9.33 7.77
CA THR A 22 0.78 -8.35 8.30
C THR A 22 1.43 -7.25 9.14
N SER A 23 2.50 -7.55 9.88
CA SER A 23 3.18 -6.53 10.70
C SER A 23 3.86 -5.47 9.83
N TYR A 24 4.50 -5.88 8.74
CA TYR A 24 5.16 -4.95 7.83
C TYR A 24 4.14 -4.15 7.01
N HIS A 25 3.00 -4.76 6.66
CA HIS A 25 1.88 -4.04 6.06
C HIS A 25 1.39 -2.89 6.95
N ARG A 26 1.12 -3.16 8.24
CA ARG A 26 0.70 -2.14 9.21
C ARG A 26 1.75 -1.06 9.43
N TYR A 27 3.03 -1.45 9.43
CA TYR A 27 4.12 -0.49 9.51
C TYR A 27 4.10 0.49 8.33
N LEU A 28 3.89 0.00 7.10
CA LEU A 28 3.77 0.87 5.91
C LEU A 28 2.53 1.76 5.97
N GLU A 29 1.39 1.25 6.43
CA GLU A 29 0.18 2.06 6.65
C GLU A 29 0.46 3.20 7.62
N ASN A 30 1.03 2.91 8.79
CA ASN A 30 1.40 3.93 9.79
C ASN A 30 2.35 4.99 9.21
N LYS A 31 3.34 4.57 8.41
CA LYS A 31 4.25 5.53 7.75
C LYS A 31 3.55 6.42 6.73
N ILE A 32 2.54 5.91 6.02
CA ILE A 32 1.71 6.72 5.12
C ILE A 32 0.85 7.70 5.93
N TYR A 33 0.28 7.28 7.06
CA TYR A 33 -0.43 8.18 7.96
C TYR A 33 0.45 9.31 8.48
N GLU A 34 1.65 8.99 8.97
CA GLU A 34 2.63 9.98 9.45
C GLU A 34 3.06 10.96 8.34
N ALA A 35 3.27 10.46 7.12
CA ALA A 35 3.79 11.27 6.02
C ALA A 35 2.75 12.22 5.40
N PHE A 36 1.48 11.81 5.33
CA PHE A 36 0.43 12.55 4.62
C PHE A 36 -0.68 13.09 5.53
N GLY A 37 -0.67 12.76 6.83
CA GLY A 37 -1.65 13.26 7.79
C GLY A 37 -3.06 12.69 7.61
N TYR A 38 -3.21 11.46 7.10
CA TYR A 38 -4.52 10.81 6.91
C TYR A 38 -5.19 10.33 8.22
N GLU A 39 -4.94 10.97 9.36
CA GLU A 39 -5.48 10.56 10.65
C GLU A 39 -7.02 10.42 10.59
N GLY A 40 -7.51 9.21 10.86
CA GLY A 40 -8.95 8.91 10.90
C GLY A 40 -9.61 8.47 9.58
N SER A 41 -8.86 8.32 8.47
CA SER A 41 -9.37 7.74 7.23
C SER A 41 -8.68 6.42 6.91
N PRO A 42 -9.39 5.29 6.66
CA PRO A 42 -8.72 4.04 6.32
C PRO A 42 -7.90 4.19 5.02
N VAL A 43 -6.60 3.95 5.12
CA VAL A 43 -5.67 3.82 3.98
C VAL A 43 -5.76 2.41 3.42
N VAL A 44 -5.84 2.27 2.10
CA VAL A 44 -5.87 0.97 1.43
C VAL A 44 -4.58 0.78 0.64
N ILE A 45 -3.78 -0.22 0.99
CA ILE A 45 -2.57 -0.60 0.24
C ILE A 45 -2.84 -1.88 -0.55
N ASN A 46 -2.77 -1.78 -1.87
CA ASN A 46 -2.84 -2.92 -2.77
C ASN A 46 -1.42 -3.33 -3.20
N LEU A 47 -1.13 -4.62 -3.11
CA LEU A 47 0.15 -5.16 -3.56
C LEU A 47 0.02 -5.73 -4.97
N ALA A 48 0.85 -5.25 -5.88
CA ALA A 48 0.99 -5.83 -7.21
C ALA A 48 2.35 -6.48 -7.34
N LYS A 49 2.39 -7.64 -8.00
CA LYS A 49 3.68 -8.23 -8.39
C LYS A 49 4.27 -7.38 -9.52
N LYS A 50 5.52 -6.93 -9.37
CA LYS A 50 6.24 -6.33 -10.49
C LYS A 50 6.37 -7.40 -11.58
N LYS A 51 5.70 -7.21 -12.72
CA LYS A 51 5.98 -8.03 -13.91
C LYS A 51 7.41 -7.68 -14.30
N GLY A 52 8.32 -8.65 -14.22
CA GLY A 52 9.69 -8.44 -14.66
C GLY A 52 9.64 -7.90 -16.08
N GLU A 53 10.27 -6.76 -16.32
CA GLU A 53 10.71 -6.41 -17.67
C GLU A 53 11.41 -7.66 -18.20
N GLY A 54 10.86 -8.22 -19.28
CA GLY A 54 11.56 -9.25 -20.01
C GLY A 54 12.94 -8.70 -20.31
N ARG A 55 13.98 -9.37 -19.79
CA ARG A 55 15.22 -9.52 -20.53
C ARG A 55 14.81 -10.00 -21.91
N THR A 56 14.61 -9.05 -22.82
CA THR A 56 14.70 -9.32 -24.24
C THR A 56 16.20 -9.25 -24.48
N VAL A 57 16.75 -10.40 -24.83
CA VAL A 57 18.11 -10.57 -25.35
C VAL A 57 18.40 -9.59 -26.48
#